data_AF-A0A2T3A7A6-F1
#
_entry.id   AF-A0A2T3A7A6-F1
#
_cell.length_a   1.000
_cell.length_b   1.000
_cell.length_c   1.000
_cell.angle_alpha   90.00
_cell.angle_beta   90.00
_cell.angle_gamma   90.00
#
_symmetry.space_group_name_H-M   'P 1'
#
loop_
_entity.id
_entity.type
_entity.pdbx_description
1 polymer ?
#
loop_
_entity_poly.entity_id
_entity_poly.type
_entity_poly.pdbx_seq_one_letter_code
_entity_poly.pdbx_strand_id
1 'polypeptide(L)'
;PLPTLPDGLSDPAAIDAAAIVQDALNTLSAGLQANDVAQIASSFLTSQAYWRDLLALTWHLRTFNDASTIVPSLLQLQRERGWSGAVTLDHPTAQHITVSPHLRWVQALFTFETASPAANCGGRVVLLPEPGADGCSVVWKIWTLSTWVDSLQAFPEDLEALKAPGRDLRAEAEEKLETDVLILGGGNAGLILAARLKALGVESIIVDRNAQAGDNWALRYDSMKFHIGRHSCETPYLHYPDDSPLILTREHLANHMKKYAAAFSLNLLNSSHLVGSSFDQARGTWTFRVHTPFGLKTIRSKHLAQCTGIGGSKPYIPDLPGEFKGINIHSSEYKNPQVLADQGVKVCLGVFF
;
A
#
# COMPACT_ATOMS: atom_id res chain seq x y z
N PRO A 1 -6.30 -15.08 -16.29
CA PRO A 1 -5.66 -15.60 -17.52
C PRO A 1 -4.85 -14.48 -18.18
N LEU A 2 -3.61 -14.73 -18.59
CA LEU A 2 -2.85 -13.74 -19.36
C LEU A 2 -3.51 -13.64 -20.75
N PRO A 3 -3.88 -12.45 -21.21
CA PRO A 3 -4.46 -12.26 -22.54
C PRO A 3 -3.50 -12.70 -23.65
N THR A 4 -4.05 -13.33 -24.68
CA THR A 4 -3.30 -13.84 -25.83
C THR A 4 -2.97 -12.70 -26.78
N LEU A 5 -1.70 -12.52 -27.13
CA LEU A 5 -1.30 -11.48 -28.09
C LEU A 5 -1.75 -11.83 -29.52
N PRO A 6 -2.09 -10.83 -30.35
CA PRO A 6 -2.37 -11.04 -31.76
C PRO A 6 -1.09 -11.37 -32.54
N ASP A 7 -1.25 -12.12 -33.63
CA ASP A 7 -0.23 -12.27 -34.66
C ASP A 7 0.05 -10.93 -35.34
N GLY A 8 1.27 -10.73 -35.86
CA GLY A 8 1.63 -9.52 -36.61
C GLY A 8 2.14 -8.33 -35.79
N LEU A 9 2.45 -8.53 -34.50
CA LEU A 9 3.16 -7.52 -33.71
C LEU A 9 4.52 -7.18 -34.32
N SER A 10 4.76 -5.88 -34.54
CA SER A 10 6.06 -5.35 -34.97
C SER A 10 7.21 -5.83 -34.09
N ASP A 11 8.43 -5.79 -34.65
CA ASP A 11 9.67 -6.01 -33.90
C ASP A 11 9.63 -5.21 -32.59
N PRO A 12 9.90 -5.83 -31.42
CA PRO A 12 10.03 -5.14 -30.15
C PRO A 12 10.84 -3.85 -30.17
N ALA A 13 11.90 -3.78 -31.00
CA ALA A 13 12.77 -2.62 -31.13
C ALA A 13 12.14 -1.46 -31.94
N ALA A 14 11.10 -1.73 -32.72
CA ALA A 14 10.40 -0.74 -33.55
C ALA A 14 9.18 -0.14 -32.84
N ILE A 15 8.86 -0.57 -31.61
CA ILE A 15 7.72 -0.07 -30.84
C ILE A 15 8.10 1.22 -30.12
N ASP A 16 7.48 2.33 -30.53
CA ASP A 16 7.48 3.58 -29.78
C ASP A 16 6.44 3.53 -28.66
N ALA A 17 6.88 3.07 -27.49
CA ALA A 17 6.04 2.97 -26.29
C ALA A 17 5.44 4.32 -25.87
N ALA A 18 6.18 5.42 -26.02
CA ALA A 18 5.73 6.74 -25.61
C ALA A 18 4.61 7.24 -26.52
N ALA A 19 4.77 7.11 -27.85
CA ALA A 19 3.74 7.48 -28.81
C ALA A 19 2.45 6.66 -28.61
N ILE A 20 2.57 5.35 -28.40
CA ILE A 20 1.43 4.46 -28.17
C ILE A 20 0.66 4.85 -26.90
N VAL A 21 1.36 5.09 -25.80
CA VAL A 21 0.70 5.50 -24.55
C VAL A 21 0.07 6.88 -24.69
N GLN A 22 0.77 7.83 -25.29
CA GLN A 22 0.24 9.17 -25.48
C GLN A 22 -1.05 9.16 -26.31
N ASP A 23 -1.11 8.35 -27.37
CA ASP A 23 -2.31 8.21 -28.21
C ASP A 23 -3.49 7.59 -27.42
N ALA A 24 -3.23 6.53 -26.66
CA ALA A 24 -4.25 5.90 -25.81
C ALA A 24 -4.78 6.85 -24.73
N LEU A 25 -3.88 7.62 -24.09
CA LEU A 25 -4.24 8.63 -23.10
C LEU A 25 -5.03 9.77 -23.75
N ASN A 26 -4.60 10.29 -24.89
CA ASN A 26 -5.33 11.34 -25.63
C ASN A 26 -6.74 10.88 -26.03
N THR A 27 -6.88 9.63 -26.48
CA THR A 27 -8.17 9.04 -26.84
C THR A 27 -9.10 8.97 -25.63
N LEU A 28 -8.57 8.52 -24.48
CA LEU A 28 -9.33 8.48 -23.22
C LEU A 28 -9.72 9.90 -22.77
N SER A 29 -8.77 10.84 -22.77
CA SER A 29 -8.98 12.25 -22.41
C SER A 29 -10.06 12.90 -23.27
N ALA A 30 -9.99 12.72 -24.59
CA ALA A 30 -10.97 13.27 -25.52
C ALA A 30 -12.37 12.68 -25.29
N GLY A 31 -12.46 11.37 -25.07
CA GLY A 31 -13.72 10.71 -24.73
C GLY A 31 -14.32 11.24 -23.41
N LEU A 32 -13.50 11.42 -22.37
CA LEU A 32 -13.92 12.01 -21.09
C LEU A 32 -14.38 13.46 -21.25
N GLN A 33 -13.68 14.28 -22.06
CA GLN A 33 -14.07 15.68 -22.32
C GLN A 33 -15.39 15.79 -23.09
N ALA A 34 -15.59 14.91 -24.07
CA ALA A 34 -16.80 14.85 -24.88
C ALA A 34 -17.98 14.14 -24.17
N ASN A 35 -17.76 13.51 -23.02
CA ASN A 35 -18.68 12.55 -22.40
C ASN A 35 -19.09 11.42 -23.37
N ASP A 36 -18.18 11.01 -24.26
CA ASP A 36 -18.43 9.97 -25.27
C ASP A 36 -18.18 8.57 -24.69
N VAL A 37 -19.26 7.91 -24.32
CA VAL A 37 -19.26 6.54 -23.78
C VAL A 37 -18.58 5.54 -24.73
N ALA A 38 -18.80 5.66 -26.04
CA ALA A 38 -18.27 4.72 -27.02
C ALA A 38 -16.75 4.91 -27.19
N GLN A 39 -16.29 6.15 -27.24
CA GLN A 39 -14.87 6.46 -27.33
C GLN A 39 -14.10 6.01 -26.07
N ILE A 40 -14.65 6.28 -24.87
CA ILE A 40 -14.04 5.82 -23.61
C ILE A 40 -14.00 4.30 -23.58
N ALA A 41 -15.12 3.63 -23.89
CA ALA A 41 -15.18 2.17 -23.93
C ALA A 41 -14.15 1.58 -24.91
N SER A 42 -14.00 2.20 -26.08
CA SER A 42 -13.03 1.78 -27.09
C SER A 42 -11.58 1.92 -26.64
N SER A 43 -11.28 2.69 -25.60
CA SER A 43 -9.92 2.80 -25.05
C SER A 43 -9.51 1.57 -24.24
N PHE A 44 -10.46 0.78 -23.75
CA PHE A 44 -10.22 -0.39 -22.90
C PHE A 44 -10.16 -1.68 -23.70
N LEU A 45 -9.44 -2.66 -23.16
CA LEU A 45 -9.30 -4.00 -23.74
C LEU A 45 -10.68 -4.67 -23.80
N THR A 46 -11.04 -5.20 -24.97
CA THR A 46 -12.39 -5.71 -25.24
C THR A 46 -12.71 -6.95 -24.41
N SER A 47 -11.71 -7.82 -24.24
CA SER A 47 -11.88 -9.09 -23.53
C SER A 47 -12.01 -8.94 -22.01
N GLN A 48 -11.25 -8.02 -21.42
CA GLN A 48 -11.21 -7.79 -19.98
C GLN A 48 -10.40 -6.53 -19.66
N ALA A 49 -10.93 -5.65 -18.82
CA ALA A 49 -10.20 -4.47 -18.37
C ALA A 49 -10.36 -4.22 -16.88
N TYR A 50 -9.36 -3.59 -16.27
CA TYR A 50 -9.35 -3.28 -14.85
C TYR A 50 -9.02 -1.82 -14.61
N TRP A 51 -9.78 -1.16 -13.76
CA TRP A 51 -9.39 0.14 -13.21
C TRP A 51 -9.30 0.05 -11.70
N ARG A 52 -8.11 0.30 -11.16
CA ARG A 52 -7.84 0.38 -9.72
C ARG A 52 -7.64 1.82 -9.28
N ASP A 53 -8.55 2.33 -8.46
CA ASP A 53 -8.42 3.64 -7.87
C ASP A 53 -7.96 3.53 -6.40
N LEU A 54 -6.89 4.27 -6.09
CA LEU A 54 -6.24 4.35 -4.80
C LEU A 54 -6.40 5.78 -4.25
N LEU A 55 -7.66 6.16 -4.00
CA LEU A 55 -8.05 7.43 -3.38
C LEU A 55 -7.92 8.69 -4.24
N ALA A 56 -7.60 8.58 -5.53
CA ALA A 56 -7.56 9.75 -6.40
C ALA A 56 -8.98 10.23 -6.74
N LEU A 57 -9.81 9.30 -7.22
CA LEU A 57 -11.15 9.63 -7.71
C LEU A 57 -12.24 9.14 -6.75
N THR A 58 -11.99 8.08 -5.99
CA THR A 58 -12.93 7.49 -5.04
C THR A 58 -12.47 7.70 -3.60
N TRP A 59 -13.40 7.65 -2.64
CA TRP A 59 -13.05 7.73 -1.21
C TRP A 59 -12.61 6.38 -0.60
N HIS A 60 -12.47 5.34 -1.42
CA HIS A 60 -12.17 3.98 -0.99
C HIS A 60 -11.13 3.36 -1.92
N LEU A 61 -10.43 2.31 -1.49
CA LEU A 61 -9.66 1.51 -2.43
C LEU A 61 -10.65 0.69 -3.27
N ARG A 62 -10.76 1.01 -4.57
CA ARG A 62 -11.74 0.37 -5.46
C ARG A 62 -11.08 -0.28 -6.66
N THR A 63 -11.69 -1.35 -7.14
CA THR A 63 -11.35 -1.98 -8.42
C THR A 63 -12.62 -2.19 -9.20
N PHE A 64 -12.65 -1.63 -10.41
CA PHE A 64 -13.73 -1.76 -11.36
C PHE A 64 -13.30 -2.75 -12.45
N ASN A 65 -14.20 -3.67 -12.79
CA ASN A 65 -13.96 -4.70 -13.80
C ASN A 65 -14.80 -4.39 -15.04
N ASP A 66 -14.12 -4.42 -16.18
CA ASP A 66 -14.64 -4.30 -17.55
C ASP A 66 -15.20 -2.92 -17.92
N ALA A 67 -15.17 -2.62 -19.22
CA ALA A 67 -15.56 -1.32 -19.76
C ALA A 67 -17.00 -0.92 -19.37
N SER A 68 -17.91 -1.89 -19.29
CA SER A 68 -19.31 -1.66 -18.88
C SER A 68 -19.45 -1.05 -17.48
N THR A 69 -18.48 -1.31 -16.58
CA THR A 69 -18.47 -0.76 -15.22
C THR A 69 -17.54 0.45 -15.11
N ILE A 70 -16.40 0.40 -15.79
CA ILE A 70 -15.36 1.43 -15.76
C ILE A 70 -15.90 2.75 -16.36
N VAL A 71 -16.51 2.70 -17.55
CA VAL A 71 -16.95 3.90 -18.29
C VAL A 71 -17.97 4.73 -17.51
N PRO A 72 -19.10 4.19 -17.02
CA PRO A 72 -20.04 4.98 -16.24
C PRO A 72 -19.43 5.52 -14.94
N SER A 73 -18.55 4.74 -14.31
CA SER A 73 -17.85 5.15 -13.07
C SER A 73 -16.88 6.31 -13.34
N LEU A 74 -16.09 6.25 -14.42
CA LEU A 74 -15.20 7.33 -14.82
C LEU A 74 -15.97 8.62 -15.08
N LEU A 75 -17.05 8.56 -15.87
CA LEU A 75 -17.87 9.74 -16.19
C LEU A 75 -18.51 10.35 -14.93
N GLN A 76 -18.97 9.52 -13.99
CA GLN A 76 -19.49 10.00 -12.71
C GLN A 76 -18.39 10.70 -11.89
N LEU A 77 -17.28 10.01 -11.67
CA LEU A 77 -16.21 10.48 -10.79
C LEU A 77 -15.46 11.67 -11.38
N GLN A 78 -15.36 11.74 -12.71
CA GLN A 78 -14.86 12.90 -13.44
C GLN A 78 -15.62 14.18 -13.05
N ARG A 79 -16.96 14.11 -13.03
CA ARG A 79 -17.82 15.24 -12.62
C ARG A 79 -17.68 15.55 -11.14
N GLU A 80 -17.71 14.53 -10.29
CA GLU A 80 -17.61 14.70 -8.83
C GLU A 80 -16.25 15.28 -8.39
N ARG A 81 -15.18 14.97 -9.13
CA ARG A 81 -13.81 15.39 -8.81
C ARG A 81 -13.30 16.56 -9.62
N GLY A 82 -14.06 17.02 -10.62
CA GLY A 82 -13.63 18.08 -11.52
C GLY A 82 -12.38 17.70 -12.32
N TRP A 83 -12.18 16.42 -12.62
CA TRP A 83 -11.11 15.98 -13.50
C TRP A 83 -11.54 16.25 -14.95
N SER A 84 -10.73 16.94 -15.74
CA SER A 84 -11.07 17.25 -17.14
C SER A 84 -10.64 16.16 -18.13
N GLY A 85 -10.18 15.01 -17.63
CA GLY A 85 -9.54 13.98 -18.44
C GLY A 85 -8.14 14.37 -18.92
N ALA A 86 -7.66 15.60 -18.70
CA ALA A 86 -6.29 15.99 -19.02
C ALA A 86 -5.31 15.14 -18.22
N VAL A 87 -4.38 14.51 -18.92
CA VAL A 87 -3.32 13.69 -18.36
C VAL A 87 -2.00 14.07 -19.01
N THR A 88 -0.95 14.18 -18.21
CA THR A 88 0.40 14.44 -18.68
C THR A 88 1.19 13.15 -18.60
N LEU A 89 1.68 12.66 -19.74
CA LEU A 89 2.53 11.48 -19.79
C LEU A 89 3.90 11.81 -19.16
N ASP A 90 4.36 10.97 -18.24
CA ASP A 90 5.72 11.02 -17.76
C ASP A 90 6.62 10.25 -18.76
N HIS A 91 7.02 10.92 -19.85
CA HIS A 91 7.70 10.29 -21.00
C HIS A 91 8.85 9.33 -20.64
N PRO A 92 9.74 9.63 -19.67
CA PRO A 92 10.79 8.70 -19.22
C PRO A 92 10.30 7.34 -18.72
N THR A 93 9.02 7.21 -18.35
CA THR A 93 8.45 6.00 -17.76
C THR A 93 7.82 5.06 -18.78
N ALA A 94 7.67 5.51 -20.03
CA ALA A 94 7.10 4.70 -21.10
C ALA A 94 8.04 3.54 -21.46
N GLN A 95 7.53 2.32 -21.34
CA GLN A 95 8.31 1.10 -21.54
C GLN A 95 7.51 0.09 -22.34
N HIS A 96 8.17 -0.52 -23.33
CA HIS A 96 7.70 -1.75 -23.95
C HIS A 96 8.37 -2.93 -23.24
N ILE A 97 7.58 -3.71 -22.52
CA ILE A 97 8.06 -4.87 -21.79
C ILE A 97 7.84 -6.11 -22.64
N THR A 98 8.91 -6.89 -22.82
CA THR A 98 8.87 -8.20 -23.49
C THR A 98 9.36 -9.26 -22.51
N VAL A 99 8.43 -10.09 -22.01
CA VAL A 99 8.78 -11.23 -21.16
C VAL A 99 9.01 -12.48 -22.01
N SER A 100 8.21 -12.64 -23.07
CA SER A 100 8.36 -13.70 -24.08
C SER A 100 7.77 -13.23 -25.40
N PRO A 101 7.96 -13.96 -26.51
CA PRO A 101 7.30 -13.64 -27.79
C PRO A 101 5.77 -13.52 -27.69
N HIS A 102 5.16 -14.20 -26.70
CA HIS A 102 3.71 -14.25 -26.48
C HIS A 102 3.23 -13.43 -25.28
N LEU A 103 4.13 -12.70 -24.59
CA LEU A 103 3.76 -11.82 -23.48
C LEU A 103 4.54 -10.51 -23.55
N ARG A 104 3.84 -9.48 -24.06
CA ARG A 104 4.34 -8.16 -24.36
C ARG A 104 3.29 -7.14 -23.97
N TRP A 105 3.71 -6.03 -23.39
CA TRP A 105 2.82 -4.92 -23.08
C TRP A 105 3.56 -3.60 -23.13
N VAL A 106 2.82 -2.52 -23.29
CA VAL A 106 3.34 -1.17 -23.12
C VAL A 106 2.79 -0.62 -21.81
N GLN A 107 3.62 0.09 -21.06
CA GLN A 107 3.20 0.75 -19.83
C GLN A 107 3.83 2.13 -19.70
N ALA A 108 3.16 3.04 -18.99
CA ALA A 108 3.77 4.27 -18.53
C ALA A 108 3.04 4.81 -17.29
N LEU A 109 3.68 5.76 -16.63
CA LEU A 109 3.07 6.62 -15.63
C LEU A 109 2.53 7.89 -16.29
N PHE A 110 1.46 8.45 -15.71
CA PHE A 110 0.92 9.74 -16.08
C PHE A 110 0.51 10.50 -14.83
N THR A 111 0.36 11.82 -14.93
CA THR A 111 -0.12 12.67 -13.85
C THR A 111 -1.40 13.39 -14.26
N PHE A 112 -2.21 13.74 -13.27
CA PHE A 112 -3.43 14.54 -13.43
C PHE A 112 -3.78 15.24 -12.12
N GLU A 113 -4.78 16.11 -12.16
CA GLU A 113 -5.24 16.85 -11.00
C GLU A 113 -6.74 16.63 -10.77
N THR A 114 -7.17 16.72 -9.51
CA THR A 114 -8.58 16.81 -9.11
C THR A 114 -8.85 18.17 -8.50
N ALA A 115 -10.09 18.65 -8.60
CA ALA A 115 -10.54 19.91 -8.00
C ALA A 115 -11.20 19.71 -6.62
N SER A 116 -11.78 18.53 -6.35
CA SER A 116 -12.48 18.26 -5.07
C SER A 116 -12.16 16.88 -4.47
N PRO A 117 -11.20 16.79 -3.52
CA PRO A 117 -10.30 17.87 -3.09
C PRO A 117 -9.31 18.27 -4.20
N ALA A 118 -8.73 19.45 -4.06
CA ALA A 118 -7.62 19.91 -4.89
C ALA A 118 -6.38 19.04 -4.60
N ALA A 119 -5.97 18.20 -5.56
CA ALA A 119 -4.90 17.23 -5.36
C ALA A 119 -4.11 16.94 -6.63
N ASN A 120 -2.81 16.68 -6.43
CA ASN A 120 -1.93 16.16 -7.46
C ASN A 120 -2.02 14.63 -7.41
N CYS A 121 -2.29 14.02 -8.56
CA CYS A 121 -2.54 12.59 -8.69
C CYS A 121 -1.59 11.98 -9.71
N GLY A 122 -1.28 10.71 -9.46
CA GLY A 122 -0.53 9.86 -10.35
C GLY A 122 -1.40 8.75 -10.90
N GLY A 123 -0.99 8.20 -12.02
CA GLY A 123 -1.62 7.04 -12.60
C GLY A 123 -0.63 6.19 -13.37
N ARG A 124 -1.05 4.95 -13.63
CA ARG A 124 -0.32 4.00 -14.46
C ARG A 124 -1.28 3.39 -15.44
N VAL A 125 -0.85 3.30 -16.70
CA VAL A 125 -1.55 2.57 -17.74
C VAL A 125 -0.72 1.38 -18.18
N VAL A 126 -1.38 0.26 -18.39
CA VAL A 126 -0.81 -0.93 -19.06
C VAL A 126 -1.69 -1.25 -20.25
N LEU A 127 -1.08 -1.22 -21.42
CA LEU A 127 -1.70 -1.44 -22.71
C LEU A 127 -1.32 -2.80 -23.25
N LEU A 128 -2.31 -3.48 -23.80
CA LEU A 128 -2.12 -4.71 -24.54
C LEU A 128 -2.58 -4.56 -25.98
N PRO A 129 -1.94 -5.26 -26.91
CA PRO A 129 -2.34 -5.26 -28.31
C PRO A 129 -3.58 -6.15 -28.52
N GLU A 130 -4.54 -5.66 -29.30
CA GLU A 130 -5.64 -6.42 -29.88
C GLU A 130 -5.59 -6.34 -31.42
N PRO A 131 -6.10 -7.36 -32.15
CA PRO A 131 -6.30 -7.23 -33.58
C PRO A 131 -7.20 -6.04 -33.90
N GLY A 132 -6.80 -5.23 -34.88
CA GLY A 132 -7.65 -4.19 -35.44
C GLY A 132 -8.84 -4.78 -36.21
N ALA A 133 -9.82 -3.94 -36.53
CA ALA A 133 -11.01 -4.36 -37.26
C ALA A 133 -10.71 -4.90 -38.68
N ASP A 134 -9.56 -4.52 -39.24
CA ASP A 134 -9.06 -5.01 -40.53
C ASP A 134 -8.36 -6.38 -40.45
N GLY A 135 -8.14 -6.91 -39.24
CA GLY A 135 -7.43 -8.17 -38.99
C GLY A 135 -5.94 -8.14 -39.29
N CYS A 136 -5.40 -7.00 -39.74
CA CYS A 136 -4.01 -6.82 -40.17
C CYS A 136 -3.26 -5.81 -39.29
N SER A 137 -3.98 -4.83 -38.72
CA SER A 137 -3.42 -3.83 -37.82
C SER A 137 -3.49 -4.30 -36.37
N VAL A 138 -2.67 -3.67 -35.52
CA VAL A 138 -2.70 -3.86 -34.07
C VAL A 138 -3.16 -2.57 -33.43
N VAL A 139 -4.14 -2.66 -32.53
CA VAL A 139 -4.60 -1.54 -31.72
C VAL A 139 -4.20 -1.78 -30.27
N TRP A 140 -3.64 -0.78 -29.62
CA TRP A 140 -3.26 -0.86 -28.22
C TRP A 140 -4.41 -0.40 -27.33
N LYS A 141 -4.81 -1.24 -26.37
CA LYS A 141 -5.96 -1.02 -25.51
C LYS A 141 -5.58 -1.12 -24.04
N ILE A 142 -6.22 -0.32 -23.21
CA ILE A 142 -6.01 -0.29 -21.76
C ILE A 142 -6.50 -1.58 -21.14
N TRP A 143 -5.56 -2.40 -20.69
CA TRP A 143 -5.84 -3.58 -19.89
C TRP A 143 -5.97 -3.22 -18.42
N THR A 144 -5.02 -2.44 -17.89
CA THR A 144 -5.11 -1.95 -16.52
C THR A 144 -4.88 -0.44 -16.47
N LEU A 145 -5.80 0.26 -15.84
CA LEU A 145 -5.66 1.64 -15.40
C LEU A 145 -5.48 1.65 -13.88
N SER A 146 -4.53 2.40 -13.38
CA SER A 146 -4.39 2.68 -11.95
C SER A 146 -4.32 4.18 -11.74
N THR A 147 -5.00 4.67 -10.71
CA THR A 147 -5.02 6.08 -10.32
C THR A 147 -4.80 6.18 -8.81
N TRP A 148 -4.00 7.13 -8.35
CA TRP A 148 -3.75 7.35 -6.92
C TRP A 148 -3.50 8.83 -6.62
N VAL A 149 -3.77 9.23 -5.38
CA VAL A 149 -3.45 10.58 -4.90
C VAL A 149 -1.99 10.62 -4.43
N ASP A 150 -1.23 11.60 -4.91
CA ASP A 150 0.15 11.83 -4.47
C ASP A 150 0.22 12.85 -3.32
N SER A 151 -0.46 13.98 -3.49
CA SER A 151 -0.51 15.06 -2.50
C SER A 151 -1.79 15.90 -2.57
N LEU A 152 -2.18 16.48 -1.44
CA LEU A 152 -3.26 17.45 -1.36
C LEU A 152 -2.68 18.86 -1.53
N GLN A 153 -3.17 19.63 -2.50
CA GLN A 153 -2.62 20.96 -2.80
C GLN A 153 -2.83 21.94 -1.65
N ALA A 154 -3.95 21.83 -0.92
CA ALA A 154 -4.26 22.68 0.23
C ALA A 154 -3.53 22.29 1.52
N PHE A 155 -2.94 21.09 1.57
CA PHE A 155 -2.29 20.55 2.76
C PHE A 155 -0.93 19.93 2.37
N PRO A 156 0.03 20.75 1.94
CA PRO A 156 1.38 20.27 1.65
C PRO A 156 2.04 19.73 2.93
N GLU A 157 2.93 18.78 2.77
CA GLU A 157 3.72 18.24 3.89
C GLU A 157 4.78 19.25 4.34
N ASP A 158 4.81 19.53 5.64
CA ASP A 158 5.85 20.29 6.32
C ASP A 158 6.89 19.34 6.93
N LEU A 159 8.06 19.27 6.30
CA LEU A 159 9.15 18.44 6.78
C LEU A 159 9.82 18.99 8.05
N GLU A 160 9.65 20.28 8.36
CA GLU A 160 10.16 20.85 9.62
C GLU A 160 9.33 20.38 10.82
N ALA A 161 8.02 20.13 10.63
CA ALA A 161 7.15 19.56 11.66
C ALA A 161 7.66 18.19 12.16
N LEU A 162 8.37 17.42 11.32
CA LEU A 162 8.96 16.14 11.72
C LEU A 162 10.01 16.29 12.84
N LYS A 163 10.68 17.45 12.92
CA LYS A 163 11.70 17.76 13.94
C LYS A 163 11.12 18.16 15.29
N ALA A 164 9.82 18.46 15.36
CA ALA A 164 9.17 18.83 16.62
C ALA A 164 9.29 17.70 17.66
N PRO A 165 9.44 18.00 18.95
CA PRO A 165 9.48 16.98 19.99
C PRO A 165 8.16 16.21 20.07
N GLY A 166 8.24 14.95 20.52
CA GLY A 166 7.07 14.15 20.86
C GLY A 166 6.43 14.59 22.17
N ARG A 167 5.20 14.12 22.42
CA ARG A 167 4.50 14.30 23.70
C ARG A 167 5.09 13.35 24.75
N ASP A 168 5.15 13.80 25.99
CA ASP A 168 5.36 12.89 27.11
C ASP A 168 4.07 12.14 27.42
N LEU A 169 4.01 10.86 27.03
CA LEU A 169 2.86 10.00 27.26
C LEU A 169 2.99 9.17 28.55
N ARG A 170 4.03 9.41 29.36
CA ARG A 170 4.37 8.61 30.55
C ARG A 170 3.82 9.19 31.85
N ALA A 171 3.14 10.33 31.81
CA ALA A 171 2.47 10.91 32.97
C ALA A 171 1.50 9.91 33.62
N GLU A 172 1.19 10.10 34.90
CA GLU A 172 0.56 9.10 35.77
C GLU A 172 -0.81 8.56 35.31
N ALA A 173 -1.25 7.50 35.98
CA ALA A 173 -2.50 6.79 35.72
C ALA A 173 -3.73 7.72 35.73
N GLU A 174 -4.75 7.40 34.91
CA GLU A 174 -5.99 8.16 34.71
C GLU A 174 -5.92 9.42 33.84
N GLU A 175 -4.75 9.75 33.27
CA GLU A 175 -4.65 10.84 32.31
C GLU A 175 -5.61 10.64 31.12
N LYS A 176 -6.38 11.68 30.83
CA LYS A 176 -7.21 11.78 29.63
C LYS A 176 -6.37 12.40 28.52
N LEU A 177 -6.00 11.59 27.56
CA LEU A 177 -5.30 12.04 26.36
C LEU A 177 -6.32 12.33 25.26
N GLU A 178 -6.07 13.37 24.48
CA GLU A 178 -6.82 13.68 23.26
C GLU A 178 -5.84 13.74 22.09
N THR A 179 -6.25 13.27 20.92
CA THR A 179 -5.46 13.28 19.68
C THR A 179 -6.37 13.18 18.47
N ASP A 180 -5.98 13.67 17.30
CA ASP A 180 -6.84 13.58 16.11
C ASP A 180 -6.99 12.14 15.60
N VAL A 181 -5.92 11.35 15.65
CA VAL A 181 -5.89 9.95 15.18
C VAL A 181 -5.24 9.03 16.22
N LEU A 182 -5.99 8.04 16.70
CA LEU A 182 -5.40 6.90 17.40
C LEU A 182 -4.96 5.85 16.37
N ILE A 183 -3.69 5.48 16.38
CA ILE A 183 -3.12 4.43 15.54
C ILE A 183 -2.93 3.16 16.38
N LEU A 184 -3.60 2.07 16.01
CA LEU A 184 -3.46 0.78 16.68
C LEU A 184 -2.46 -0.11 15.92
N GLY A 185 -1.24 -0.21 16.45
CA GLY A 185 -0.12 -0.97 15.87
C GLY A 185 1.05 -0.05 15.48
N GLY A 186 2.21 -0.28 16.10
CA GLY A 186 3.48 0.43 15.90
C GLY A 186 4.48 -0.33 15.02
N GLY A 187 3.99 -1.13 14.08
CA GLY A 187 4.81 -1.68 12.98
C GLY A 187 5.02 -0.66 11.85
N ASN A 188 5.58 -1.11 10.71
CA ASN A 188 5.89 -0.24 9.56
C ASN A 188 4.73 0.69 9.16
N ALA A 189 3.53 0.13 8.97
CA ALA A 189 2.36 0.90 8.56
C ALA A 189 1.99 2.02 9.55
N GLY A 190 1.98 1.72 10.85
CA GLY A 190 1.59 2.70 11.87
C GLY A 190 2.65 3.78 12.08
N LEU A 191 3.93 3.42 12.06
CA LEU A 191 5.03 4.38 12.19
C LEU A 191 5.12 5.31 10.98
N ILE A 192 4.99 4.77 9.76
CA ILE A 192 4.98 5.56 8.53
C ILE A 192 3.76 6.49 8.50
N LEU A 193 2.57 5.97 8.85
CA LEU A 193 1.36 6.78 8.91
C LEU A 193 1.50 7.93 9.92
N ALA A 194 2.01 7.66 11.12
CA ALA A 194 2.21 8.69 12.13
C ALA A 194 3.18 9.79 11.68
N ALA A 195 4.28 9.43 11.00
CA ALA A 195 5.21 10.43 10.45
C ALA A 195 4.55 11.27 9.35
N ARG A 196 3.80 10.66 8.43
CA ARG A 196 3.03 11.37 7.40
C ARG A 196 1.98 12.31 8.00
N LEU A 197 1.22 11.84 9.00
CA LEU A 197 0.26 12.68 9.72
C LEU A 197 0.95 13.85 10.41
N LYS A 198 2.10 13.62 11.05
CA LYS A 198 2.90 14.68 11.67
C LYS A 198 3.38 15.72 10.66
N ALA A 199 3.84 15.29 9.48
CA ALA A 199 4.21 16.19 8.38
C ALA A 199 3.00 16.99 7.84
N LEU A 200 1.78 16.46 7.98
CA LEU A 200 0.53 17.16 7.63
C LEU A 200 -0.06 17.97 8.81
N GLY A 201 0.64 18.07 9.94
CA GLY A 201 0.15 18.78 11.13
C GLY A 201 -1.02 18.09 11.84
N VAL A 202 -1.28 16.81 11.56
CA VAL A 202 -2.34 16.02 12.20
C VAL A 202 -1.75 15.25 13.38
N GLU A 203 -2.32 15.47 14.57
CA GLU A 203 -1.81 14.82 15.77
C GLU A 203 -2.20 13.34 15.80
N SER A 204 -1.25 12.50 16.21
CA SER A 204 -1.52 11.07 16.41
C SER A 204 -0.82 10.50 17.63
N ILE A 205 -1.42 9.45 18.18
CA ILE A 205 -0.84 8.58 19.20
C ILE A 205 -0.87 7.14 18.69
N ILE A 206 0.25 6.45 18.82
CA ILE A 206 0.40 5.05 18.42
C ILE A 206 0.36 4.18 19.67
N VAL A 207 -0.43 3.11 19.62
CA VAL A 207 -0.47 2.07 20.66
C VAL A 207 0.03 0.77 20.07
N ASP A 208 1.11 0.22 20.63
CA ASP A 208 1.67 -1.06 20.22
C ASP A 208 1.86 -2.00 21.41
N ARG A 209 1.63 -3.29 21.16
CA ARG A 209 1.77 -4.35 22.17
C ARG A 209 3.22 -4.77 22.40
N ASN A 210 4.10 -4.58 21.42
CA ASN A 210 5.50 -4.97 21.56
C ASN A 210 6.22 -3.96 22.44
N ALA A 211 7.34 -4.38 23.02
CA ALA A 211 8.09 -3.55 23.95
C ALA A 211 8.85 -2.42 23.23
N GLN A 212 9.25 -2.64 21.97
CA GLN A 212 9.99 -1.69 21.17
C GLN A 212 9.47 -1.62 19.73
N ALA A 213 9.63 -0.44 19.13
CA ALA A 213 9.46 -0.28 17.68
C ALA A 213 10.40 -1.23 16.93
N GLY A 214 9.88 -1.91 15.91
CA GLY A 214 10.64 -2.90 15.12
C GLY A 214 10.60 -4.33 15.66
N ASP A 215 10.04 -4.57 16.85
CA ASP A 215 9.94 -5.93 17.42
C ASP A 215 9.09 -6.88 16.56
N ASN A 216 8.19 -6.34 15.71
CA ASN A 216 7.47 -7.13 14.71
C ASN A 216 8.41 -7.86 13.73
N TRP A 217 9.64 -7.37 13.58
CA TRP A 217 10.73 -7.99 12.84
C TRP A 217 11.73 -8.68 13.78
N ALA A 218 12.20 -8.01 14.84
CA ALA A 218 13.24 -8.54 15.72
C ALA A 218 12.85 -9.88 16.36
N LEU A 219 11.56 -10.10 16.62
CA LEU A 219 11.05 -11.33 17.23
C LEU A 219 10.79 -12.47 16.22
N ARG A 220 11.11 -12.28 14.93
CA ARG A 220 11.04 -13.34 13.92
C ARG A 220 12.23 -14.31 14.06
N TYR A 221 12.11 -15.47 13.42
CA TYR A 221 13.15 -16.50 13.39
C TYR A 221 14.50 -15.97 12.87
N ASP A 222 15.60 -16.55 13.36
CA ASP A 222 16.95 -15.96 13.23
C ASP A 222 17.43 -15.86 11.79
N SER A 223 17.04 -16.80 10.93
CA SER A 223 17.42 -16.84 9.51
C SER A 223 16.53 -15.98 8.60
N MET A 224 15.64 -15.16 9.17
CA MET A 224 14.70 -14.36 8.38
C MET A 224 15.43 -13.34 7.52
N LYS A 225 15.16 -13.45 6.22
CA LYS A 225 15.52 -12.48 5.20
C LYS A 225 14.26 -12.05 4.49
N PHE A 226 14.16 -10.77 4.16
CA PHE A 226 13.03 -10.26 3.40
C PHE A 226 13.09 -10.77 1.96
N HIS A 227 11.93 -11.12 1.42
CA HIS A 227 11.81 -11.81 0.13
C HIS A 227 11.93 -10.86 -1.07
N ILE A 228 11.84 -9.56 -0.85
CA ILE A 228 12.03 -8.52 -1.87
C ILE A 228 13.27 -7.68 -1.57
N GLY A 229 13.82 -7.07 -2.61
CA GLY A 229 14.98 -6.21 -2.50
C GLY A 229 14.70 -4.94 -1.69
N ARG A 230 15.75 -4.39 -1.07
CA ARG A 230 15.72 -3.17 -0.25
C ARG A 230 15.00 -2.00 -0.94
N HIS A 231 15.16 -1.82 -2.25
CA HIS A 231 14.51 -0.73 -3.00
C HIS A 231 12.98 -0.73 -2.85
N SER A 232 12.37 -1.89 -2.59
CA SER A 232 10.94 -2.02 -2.35
C SER A 232 10.54 -1.90 -0.88
N CYS A 233 11.51 -1.64 0.01
CA CYS A 233 11.32 -1.56 1.46
C CYS A 233 11.48 -0.13 2.00
N GLU A 234 11.85 0.82 1.14
CA GLU A 234 12.14 2.20 1.52
C GLU A 234 10.96 2.84 2.26
N THR A 235 11.28 3.70 3.24
CA THR A 235 10.28 4.43 4.03
C THR A 235 10.33 5.92 3.73
N PRO A 236 9.20 6.64 3.77
CA PRO A 236 9.20 8.09 3.58
C PRO A 236 10.11 8.80 4.58
N TYR A 237 10.84 9.82 4.14
CA TYR A 237 11.68 10.73 4.96
C TYR A 237 12.97 10.14 5.55
N LEU A 238 13.09 8.82 5.69
CA LEU A 238 14.29 8.17 6.19
C LEU A 238 14.60 6.92 5.36
N HIS A 239 15.69 6.97 4.61
CA HIS A 239 16.15 5.87 3.78
C HIS A 239 16.98 4.86 4.57
N TYR A 240 17.03 3.63 4.07
CA TYR A 240 18.04 2.69 4.54
C TYR A 240 19.45 3.23 4.21
N PRO A 241 20.48 2.96 5.04
CA PRO A 241 21.87 3.34 4.73
C PRO A 241 22.35 2.74 3.42
N ASP A 242 23.02 3.49 2.53
CA ASP A 242 23.44 3.04 1.18
C ASP A 242 24.26 1.74 1.16
N ASP A 243 24.99 1.43 2.22
CA ASP A 243 25.77 0.20 2.40
C ASP A 243 24.96 -1.02 2.87
N SER A 244 23.65 -0.86 3.12
CA SER A 244 22.76 -1.97 3.48
C SER A 244 22.65 -2.99 2.34
N PRO A 245 22.62 -4.30 2.64
CA PRO A 245 22.52 -5.32 1.61
C PRO A 245 21.20 -5.24 0.84
N LEU A 246 21.21 -5.73 -0.41
CA LEU A 246 19.99 -5.84 -1.21
C LEU A 246 18.91 -6.66 -0.52
N ILE A 247 19.29 -7.73 0.17
CA ILE A 247 18.39 -8.59 0.93
C ILE A 247 18.53 -8.27 2.42
N LEU A 248 17.52 -7.62 2.98
CA LEU A 248 17.50 -7.20 4.38
C LEU A 248 17.22 -8.39 5.31
N THR A 249 17.90 -8.44 6.45
CA THR A 249 17.61 -9.40 7.53
C THR A 249 16.55 -8.82 8.47
N ARG A 250 16.03 -9.62 9.40
CA ARG A 250 15.13 -9.11 10.44
C ARG A 250 15.76 -7.97 11.27
N GLU A 251 17.07 -8.00 11.52
CA GLU A 251 17.78 -6.98 12.28
C GLU A 251 17.86 -5.67 11.52
N HIS A 252 18.12 -5.70 10.21
CA HIS A 252 18.08 -4.49 9.37
C HIS A 252 16.71 -3.82 9.42
N LEU A 253 15.64 -4.60 9.24
CA LEU A 253 14.26 -4.10 9.29
C LEU A 253 13.89 -3.55 10.68
N ALA A 254 14.22 -4.28 11.75
CA ALA A 254 13.93 -3.87 13.12
C ALA A 254 14.66 -2.57 13.49
N ASN A 255 15.96 -2.52 13.22
CA ASN A 255 16.79 -1.36 13.53
C ASN A 255 16.37 -0.13 12.73
N HIS A 256 15.97 -0.30 11.47
CA HIS A 256 15.44 0.79 10.66
C HIS A 256 14.18 1.39 11.28
N MET A 257 13.19 0.57 11.67
CA MET A 257 11.96 1.07 12.27
C MET A 257 12.17 1.68 13.66
N LYS A 258 13.12 1.16 14.45
CA LYS A 258 13.53 1.77 15.72
C LYS A 258 14.13 3.15 15.51
N LYS A 259 15.04 3.30 14.53
CA LYS A 259 15.61 4.59 14.13
C LYS A 259 14.53 5.54 13.61
N TYR A 260 13.61 5.05 12.79
CA TYR A 260 12.51 5.82 12.22
C TYR A 260 11.64 6.46 13.31
N ALA A 261 11.20 5.66 14.29
CA ALA A 261 10.39 6.15 15.40
C ALA A 261 11.11 7.22 16.23
N ALA A 262 12.42 7.03 16.47
CA ALA A 262 13.25 7.96 17.22
C ALA A 262 13.55 9.25 16.45
N ALA A 263 13.89 9.15 15.16
CA ALA A 263 14.26 10.28 14.30
C ALA A 263 13.14 11.32 14.22
N PHE A 264 11.88 10.87 14.23
CA PHE A 264 10.71 11.73 14.14
C PHE A 264 9.98 11.92 15.47
N SER A 265 10.59 11.50 16.60
CA SER A 265 10.02 11.62 17.94
C SER A 265 8.53 11.23 18.00
N LEU A 266 8.19 10.07 17.42
CA LEU A 266 6.79 9.67 17.27
C LEU A 266 6.16 9.32 18.63
N ASN A 267 4.88 9.70 18.79
CA ASN A 267 4.08 9.50 20.01
C ASN A 267 3.69 8.02 20.18
N LEU A 268 4.60 7.19 20.68
CA LEU A 268 4.44 5.74 20.75
C LEU A 268 4.28 5.23 22.20
N LEU A 269 3.16 4.60 22.48
CA LEU A 269 2.89 3.81 23.68
C LEU A 269 3.14 2.32 23.39
N ASN A 270 4.34 1.86 23.71
CA ASN A 270 4.72 0.45 23.65
C ASN A 270 4.19 -0.35 24.85
N SER A 271 4.28 -1.68 24.77
CA SER A 271 3.80 -2.62 25.79
C SER A 271 2.36 -2.33 26.23
N SER A 272 1.53 -1.86 25.30
CA SER A 272 0.21 -1.31 25.57
C SER A 272 -0.86 -2.04 24.78
N HIS A 273 -2.00 -2.27 25.44
CA HIS A 273 -3.11 -3.04 24.89
C HIS A 273 -4.41 -2.26 24.95
N LEU A 274 -5.15 -2.26 23.84
CA LEU A 274 -6.51 -1.75 23.83
C LEU A 274 -7.42 -2.70 24.62
N VAL A 275 -8.04 -2.18 25.68
CA VAL A 275 -8.98 -2.91 26.55
C VAL A 275 -10.41 -2.78 26.03
N GLY A 276 -10.75 -1.64 25.45
CA GLY A 276 -12.06 -1.42 24.86
C GLY A 276 -12.18 -0.07 24.18
N SER A 277 -13.19 0.07 23.34
CA SER A 277 -13.50 1.31 22.62
C SER A 277 -15.00 1.55 22.58
N SER A 278 -15.40 2.82 22.49
CA SER A 278 -16.78 3.23 22.27
C SER A 278 -16.81 4.47 21.37
N PHE A 279 -17.76 4.54 20.45
CA PHE A 279 -17.95 5.70 19.58
C PHE A 279 -19.20 6.48 20.00
N ASP A 280 -19.02 7.77 20.26
CA ASP A 280 -20.13 8.70 20.45
C ASP A 280 -20.53 9.29 19.10
N GLN A 281 -21.66 8.84 18.56
CA GLN A 281 -22.16 9.30 17.26
C GLN A 281 -22.54 10.80 17.27
N ALA A 282 -23.06 11.32 18.38
CA ALA A 282 -23.48 12.72 18.46
C ALA A 282 -22.27 13.67 18.45
N ARG A 283 -21.14 13.23 19.02
CA ARG A 283 -19.88 13.98 19.05
C ARG A 283 -18.90 13.61 17.94
N GLY A 284 -19.17 12.57 17.16
CA GLY A 284 -18.25 12.04 16.15
C GLY A 284 -16.88 11.66 16.73
N THR A 285 -16.83 11.19 17.97
CA THR A 285 -15.57 10.99 18.71
C THR A 285 -15.52 9.60 19.34
N TRP A 286 -14.37 8.95 19.22
CA TRP A 286 -14.05 7.70 19.90
C TRP A 286 -13.49 7.94 21.31
N THR A 287 -13.79 7.03 22.22
CA THR A 287 -13.11 6.89 23.51
C THR A 287 -12.51 5.49 23.60
N PHE A 288 -11.21 5.41 23.90
CA PHE A 288 -10.43 4.19 24.01
C PHE A 288 -9.90 4.04 25.43
N ARG A 289 -9.96 2.83 25.97
CA ARG A 289 -9.29 2.47 27.23
C ARG A 289 -8.07 1.63 26.90
N VAL A 290 -6.88 2.12 27.26
CA VAL A 290 -5.61 1.48 26.92
C VAL A 290 -4.88 1.13 28.22
N HIS A 291 -4.55 -0.14 28.40
CA HIS A 291 -3.66 -0.57 29.46
C HIS A 291 -2.22 -0.34 29.02
N THR A 292 -1.45 0.41 29.81
CA THR A 292 -0.05 0.73 29.54
C THR A 292 0.82 0.31 30.73
N PRO A 293 2.16 0.26 30.60
CA PRO A 293 3.06 0.04 31.73
C PRO A 293 2.93 1.09 32.85
N PHE A 294 2.34 2.25 32.55
CA PHE A 294 2.14 3.36 33.49
C PHE A 294 0.71 3.39 34.07
N GLY A 295 -0.10 2.36 33.80
CA GLY A 295 -1.49 2.25 34.24
C GLY A 295 -2.51 2.38 33.11
N LEU A 296 -3.79 2.46 33.51
CA LEU A 296 -4.91 2.61 32.58
C LEU A 296 -5.02 4.06 32.11
N LYS A 297 -5.04 4.27 30.80
CA LYS A 297 -5.25 5.58 30.15
C LYS A 297 -6.55 5.60 29.36
N THR A 298 -7.18 6.77 29.32
CA THR A 298 -8.34 7.04 28.46
C THR A 298 -7.91 7.97 27.33
N ILE A 299 -8.03 7.52 26.09
CA ILE A 299 -7.66 8.31 24.91
C ILE A 299 -8.92 8.64 24.12
N ARG A 300 -9.16 9.92 23.84
CA ARG A 300 -10.20 10.36 22.91
C ARG A 300 -9.61 10.70 21.56
N SER A 301 -10.31 10.33 20.50
CA SER A 301 -9.86 10.62 19.15
C SER A 301 -10.99 10.73 18.15
N LYS A 302 -10.81 11.56 17.12
CA LYS A 302 -11.77 11.68 16.01
C LYS A 302 -11.71 10.45 15.10
N HIS A 303 -10.51 9.88 14.93
CA HIS A 303 -10.26 8.79 14.00
C HIS A 303 -9.52 7.62 14.65
N LEU A 304 -9.76 6.42 14.11
CA LEU A 304 -9.02 5.20 14.42
C LEU A 304 -8.36 4.67 13.16
N ALA A 305 -7.04 4.50 13.19
CA ALA A 305 -6.31 3.79 12.15
C ALA A 305 -5.87 2.42 12.67
N GLN A 306 -6.37 1.34 12.04
CA GLN A 306 -5.96 -0.02 12.38
C GLN A 306 -4.72 -0.42 11.57
N CYS A 307 -3.56 -0.47 12.23
CA CYS A 307 -2.26 -0.81 11.66
C CYS A 307 -1.72 -2.12 12.24
N THR A 308 -2.60 -3.09 12.51
CA THR A 308 -2.29 -4.35 13.22
C THR A 308 -1.67 -5.44 12.34
N GLY A 309 -1.50 -5.19 11.04
CA GLY A 309 -0.94 -6.12 10.07
C GLY A 309 -1.91 -7.23 9.63
N ILE A 310 -1.50 -8.02 8.63
CA ILE A 310 -2.29 -9.13 8.09
C ILE A 310 -1.83 -10.43 8.75
N GLY A 311 -2.74 -11.14 9.44
CA GLY A 311 -2.65 -12.57 9.77
C GLY A 311 -1.50 -13.07 10.66
N GLY A 312 -0.48 -12.26 10.97
CA GLY A 312 0.75 -12.73 11.61
C GLY A 312 0.72 -12.86 13.14
N SER A 313 -0.34 -12.41 13.79
CA SER A 313 -0.41 -12.31 15.25
C SER A 313 -1.21 -13.41 15.93
N LYS A 314 -2.07 -14.12 15.18
CA LYS A 314 -2.85 -15.27 15.66
C LYS A 314 -2.56 -16.48 14.76
N PRO A 315 -1.79 -17.46 15.25
CA PRO A 315 -1.58 -18.72 14.55
C PRO A 315 -2.90 -19.36 14.13
N TYR A 316 -2.96 -19.87 12.89
CA TYR A 316 -4.01 -20.77 12.47
C TYR A 316 -3.50 -22.20 12.66
N ILE A 317 -4.11 -22.92 13.58
CA ILE A 317 -3.82 -24.34 13.82
C ILE A 317 -5.03 -25.12 13.28
N PRO A 318 -4.93 -25.77 12.11
CA PRO A 318 -6.01 -26.60 11.60
C PRO A 318 -6.22 -27.83 12.49
N ASP A 319 -7.47 -28.28 12.55
CA ASP A 319 -7.80 -29.56 13.18
C ASP A 319 -7.40 -30.69 12.22
N LEU A 320 -6.34 -31.42 12.57
CA LEU A 320 -5.80 -32.52 11.78
C LEU A 320 -6.04 -33.84 12.51
N PRO A 321 -6.60 -34.86 11.84
CA PRO A 321 -6.84 -36.15 12.48
C PRO A 321 -5.53 -36.88 12.79
N GLY A 322 -5.47 -37.52 13.96
CA GLY A 322 -4.34 -38.31 14.42
C GLY A 322 -3.43 -37.56 15.40
N GLU A 323 -2.51 -38.31 16.02
CA GLU A 323 -1.57 -37.77 17.00
C GLU A 323 -0.13 -37.98 16.53
N PHE A 324 0.61 -36.88 16.41
CA PHE A 324 2.05 -36.94 16.18
C PHE A 324 2.78 -36.84 17.52
N LYS A 325 3.60 -37.85 17.84
CA LYS A 325 4.36 -37.93 19.11
C LYS A 325 5.64 -37.10 19.12
N GLY A 326 6.05 -36.55 17.96
CA GLY A 326 7.20 -35.67 17.86
C GLY A 326 6.85 -34.21 18.11
N ILE A 327 7.81 -33.32 17.87
CA ILE A 327 7.62 -31.89 18.04
C ILE A 327 6.68 -31.36 16.95
N ASN A 328 5.60 -30.71 17.39
CA ASN A 328 4.67 -29.98 16.53
C ASN A 328 4.65 -28.52 16.97
N ILE A 329 5.04 -27.61 16.08
CA ILE A 329 5.11 -26.17 16.35
C ILE A 329 4.54 -25.39 15.18
N HIS A 330 3.89 -24.26 15.47
CA HIS A 330 3.51 -23.32 14.42
C HIS A 330 4.74 -22.54 13.92
N SER A 331 4.71 -22.06 12.67
CA SER A 331 5.80 -21.27 12.08
C SER A 331 6.15 -20.01 12.88
N SER A 332 5.22 -19.49 13.69
CA SER A 332 5.45 -18.35 14.59
C SER A 332 6.32 -18.68 15.81
N GLU A 333 6.42 -19.95 16.19
CA GLU A 333 7.21 -20.42 17.34
C GLU A 333 8.60 -20.92 16.91
N TYR A 334 8.80 -21.15 15.61
CA TYR A 334 10.10 -21.49 15.07
C TYR A 334 11.13 -20.38 15.30
N LYS A 335 12.32 -20.74 15.79
CA LYS A 335 13.43 -19.81 16.02
C LYS A 335 14.59 -20.05 15.06
N ASN A 336 15.17 -21.24 15.09
CA ASN A 336 16.30 -21.64 14.26
C ASN A 336 16.41 -23.18 14.24
N PRO A 337 17.17 -23.78 13.31
CA PRO A 337 17.24 -25.23 13.21
C PRO A 337 18.04 -25.87 14.36
N GLN A 338 18.96 -25.13 14.99
CA GLN A 338 19.78 -25.64 16.10
C GLN A 338 18.92 -25.99 17.31
N VAL A 339 17.94 -25.14 17.67
CA VAL A 339 17.00 -25.40 18.77
C VAL A 339 16.21 -26.69 18.57
N LEU A 340 15.89 -27.05 17.31
CA LEU A 340 15.20 -28.31 17.01
C LEU A 340 16.18 -29.49 17.02
N ALA A 341 17.38 -29.31 16.48
CA ALA A 341 18.43 -30.33 16.49
C ALA A 341 18.83 -30.72 17.92
N ASP A 342 18.94 -29.75 18.83
CA ASP A 342 19.23 -29.96 20.26
C ASP A 342 18.13 -30.76 20.97
N GLN A 343 16.91 -30.75 20.42
CA GLN A 343 15.78 -31.58 20.87
C GLN A 343 15.70 -32.94 20.14
N GLY A 344 16.71 -33.29 19.34
CA GLY A 344 16.80 -34.57 18.64
C GLY A 344 16.06 -34.63 17.28
N VAL A 345 15.60 -33.49 16.75
CA VAL A 345 14.93 -33.44 15.44
C VAL A 345 15.97 -33.59 14.32
N LYS A 346 15.76 -34.56 13.42
CA LYS A 346 16.62 -34.80 12.25
C LYS A 346 16.02 -34.32 10.93
N VAL A 347 14.69 -34.29 10.84
CA VAL A 347 13.94 -33.93 9.64
C VAL A 347 12.72 -33.10 10.07
N CYS A 348 12.50 -32.00 9.36
CA CYS A 348 11.32 -31.17 9.51
C CYS A 348 10.45 -31.30 8.25
N LEU A 349 9.15 -31.48 8.43
CA LEU A 349 8.17 -31.41 7.33
C LEU A 349 7.39 -30.10 7.44
N GLY A 350 7.45 -29.26 6.42
CA GLY A 350 6.62 -28.06 6.33
C GLY A 350 5.25 -28.42 5.78
N VAL A 351 4.19 -28.07 6.52
CA VAL A 351 2.81 -28.19 6.06
C VAL A 351 2.26 -26.79 5.84
N PHE A 352 1.80 -26.51 4.62
CA PHE A 352 1.21 -25.23 4.23
C PHE A 352 -0.28 -25.44 3.99
N PHE A 353 -1.11 -24.57 4.58
CA PHE A 353 -2.57 -24.57 4.47
C PHE A 353 -3.05 -23.34 3.74
#